data_AF-A0A3B8IPT0-F1
#
_entry.id   AF-A0A3B8IPT0-F1
#
_cell.length_a   1.000
_cell.length_b   1.000
_cell.length_c   1.000
_cell.angle_alpha   90.00
_cell.angle_beta   90.00
_cell.angle_gamma   90.00
#
_symmetry.space_group_name_H-M   'P 1'
#
loop_
_entity.id
_entity.type
_entity.pdbx_description
1 polymer ?
#
loop_
_entity_poly.entity_id
_entity_poly.type
_entity_poly.pdbx_seq_one_letter_code
_entity_poly.pdbx_strand_id
1 'polypeptide(L)'
;MAVELLVANAEHGMHAEAICEMMALAAQQRGTGIAKRTPEYVRQKMNEGKAVIALDGDKPAGFCYIETWSHGQYVANSGLIVHPDFRKLGLAKKIKARIFQLSREKFPDSKIFGITTSLAVMKINSDLGYEPVTFSELTTDEAFWKGCESCKNFDILTRTNRSHCLCTGMLYDPSSSKAEATPEKQKERRWERFKNFIAKARRRREDRGKREPSSKLRFSFTRRVKQSA
;
A
#
# COMPACT_ATOMS: atom_id res chain seq x y z
N MET A 1 -23.69 -6.00 7.17
CA MET A 1 -22.52 -5.30 7.71
C MET A 1 -22.23 -4.12 6.79
N ALA A 2 -22.51 -2.91 7.26
CA ALA A 2 -22.28 -1.68 6.50
C ALA A 2 -21.16 -0.92 7.21
N VAL A 3 -19.94 -1.10 6.72
CA VAL A 3 -18.77 -0.41 7.29
C VAL A 3 -18.80 1.05 6.84
N GLU A 4 -18.94 1.96 7.79
CA GLU A 4 -18.86 3.39 7.60
C GLU A 4 -17.39 3.85 7.61
N LEU A 5 -17.07 4.88 6.81
CA LEU A 5 -15.72 5.42 6.70
C LEU A 5 -15.73 6.93 6.93
N LEU A 6 -15.12 7.38 8.02
CA LEU A 6 -15.24 8.74 8.53
C LEU A 6 -13.87 9.38 8.73
N VAL A 7 -13.82 10.71 8.64
CA VAL A 7 -12.72 11.48 9.24
C VAL A 7 -12.96 11.48 10.74
N ALA A 8 -12.03 10.92 11.50
CA ALA A 8 -12.16 10.83 12.93
C ALA A 8 -12.04 12.21 13.58
N ASN A 9 -12.76 12.38 14.68
CA ASN A 9 -12.81 13.58 15.53
C ASN A 9 -12.66 13.14 17.01
N ALA A 10 -12.86 14.05 17.96
CA ALA A 10 -12.74 13.75 19.38
C ALA A 10 -13.69 12.67 19.91
N GLU A 11 -14.89 12.54 19.35
CA GLU A 11 -15.90 11.54 19.76
C GLU A 11 -15.41 10.11 19.51
N HIS A 12 -14.56 9.92 18.50
CA HIS A 12 -13.97 8.63 18.16
C HIS A 12 -12.80 8.25 19.08
N GLY A 13 -12.39 9.13 20.00
CA GLY A 13 -11.24 8.92 20.90
C GLY A 13 -11.36 7.70 21.81
N MET A 14 -12.58 7.23 22.07
CA MET A 14 -12.86 6.00 22.82
C MET A 14 -12.36 4.71 22.13
N HIS A 15 -12.08 4.76 20.82
CA HIS A 15 -11.55 3.61 20.07
C HIS A 15 -10.02 3.52 20.07
N ALA A 16 -9.31 4.48 20.68
CA ALA A 16 -7.86 4.59 20.59
C ALA A 16 -7.13 3.35 21.12
N GLU A 17 -7.57 2.81 22.26
CA GLU A 17 -7.04 1.59 22.87
C GLU A 17 -7.20 0.39 21.92
N ALA A 18 -8.41 0.16 21.41
CA ALA A 18 -8.70 -0.93 20.48
C ALA A 18 -7.87 -0.81 19.18
N ILE A 19 -7.66 0.41 18.69
CA ILE A 19 -6.80 0.67 17.52
C ILE A 19 -5.34 0.33 17.81
N CYS A 20 -4.82 0.73 18.97
CA CYS A 20 -3.46 0.39 19.40
C CYS A 20 -3.26 -1.13 19.53
N GLU A 21 -4.24 -1.83 20.09
CA GLU A 21 -4.24 -3.29 20.17
C GLU A 21 -4.23 -3.93 18.77
N MET A 22 -5.08 -3.46 17.84
CA MET A 22 -5.06 -3.93 16.46
C MET A 22 -3.69 -3.72 15.79
N MET A 23 -3.03 -2.58 16.02
CA MET A 23 -1.69 -2.31 15.51
C MET A 23 -0.65 -3.26 16.11
N ALA A 24 -0.69 -3.48 17.43
CA ALA A 24 0.22 -4.37 18.13
C ALA A 24 0.08 -5.82 17.66
N LEU A 25 -1.14 -6.33 17.56
CA LEU A 25 -1.44 -7.67 17.06
C LEU A 25 -0.95 -7.85 15.61
N ALA A 26 -1.17 -6.86 14.75
CA ALA A 26 -0.69 -6.92 13.37
C ALA A 26 0.85 -6.86 13.27
N ALA A 27 1.50 -6.05 14.11
CA ALA A 27 2.96 -6.00 14.20
C ALA A 27 3.54 -7.36 14.60
N GLN A 28 2.92 -8.02 15.59
CA GLN A 28 3.31 -9.35 16.04
C GLN A 28 3.13 -10.41 14.94
N GLN A 29 1.95 -10.43 14.28
CA GLN A 29 1.64 -11.40 13.23
C GLN A 29 2.55 -11.28 11.99
N ARG A 30 2.88 -10.04 11.59
CA ARG A 30 3.76 -9.78 10.43
C ARG A 30 5.25 -9.86 10.81
N GLY A 31 5.54 -9.74 12.09
CA GLY A 31 6.88 -9.59 12.64
C GLY A 31 7.66 -8.42 12.06
N THR A 32 7.05 -7.45 11.36
CA THR A 32 7.73 -6.30 10.73
C THR A 32 6.77 -5.13 10.49
N GLY A 33 7.31 -3.91 10.48
CA GLY A 33 6.78 -2.81 9.68
C GLY A 33 5.53 -2.07 10.19
N ILE A 34 5.11 -2.27 11.44
CA ILE A 34 4.07 -1.44 12.07
C ILE A 34 4.61 -0.92 13.39
N ALA A 35 4.79 0.39 13.45
CA ALA A 35 5.25 1.07 14.64
C ALA A 35 4.14 1.08 15.71
N LYS A 36 4.49 0.74 16.95
CA LYS A 36 3.56 0.83 18.08
C LYS A 36 3.19 2.29 18.36
N ARG A 37 1.96 2.52 18.82
CA ARG A 37 1.45 3.84 19.20
C ARG A 37 0.77 3.77 20.55
N THR A 38 0.77 4.89 21.26
CA THR A 38 0.00 5.04 22.49
C THR A 38 -1.41 5.50 22.15
N PRO A 39 -2.41 5.15 22.98
CA PRO A 39 -3.77 5.66 22.82
C PRO A 39 -3.84 7.20 22.78
N GLU A 40 -3.02 7.88 23.58
CA GLU A 40 -2.93 9.35 23.60
C GLU A 40 -2.55 9.92 22.24
N TYR A 41 -1.57 9.30 21.58
CA TYR A 41 -1.13 9.72 20.26
C TYR A 41 -2.22 9.49 19.21
N VAL A 42 -2.90 8.35 19.27
CA VAL A 42 -4.02 8.05 18.36
C VAL A 42 -5.18 9.04 18.57
N ARG A 43 -5.56 9.31 19.82
CA ARG A 43 -6.56 10.33 20.19
C ARG A 43 -6.19 11.70 19.65
N GLN A 44 -4.94 12.11 19.82
CA GLN A 44 -4.45 13.38 19.31
C GLN A 44 -4.66 13.51 17.80
N LYS A 45 -4.34 12.46 17.02
CA LYS A 45 -4.54 12.49 15.56
C LYS A 45 -6.00 12.57 15.15
N MET A 46 -6.90 11.96 15.93
CA MET A 46 -8.34 12.13 15.74
C MET A 46 -8.79 13.56 16.07
N ASN A 47 -8.35 14.12 17.19
CA ASN A 47 -8.68 15.49 17.60
C ASN A 47 -8.21 16.54 16.58
N GLU A 48 -7.04 16.33 15.97
CA GLU A 48 -6.51 17.20 14.90
C GLU A 48 -7.28 17.05 13.56
N GLY A 49 -8.26 16.14 13.49
CA GLY A 49 -8.95 15.78 12.26
C GLY A 49 -8.02 15.17 11.21
N LYS A 50 -6.92 14.54 11.66
CA LYS A 50 -5.86 13.97 10.82
C LYS A 50 -5.94 12.44 10.73
N ALA A 51 -7.08 11.86 11.05
CA ALA A 51 -7.27 10.43 11.03
C ALA A 51 -8.53 10.03 10.26
N VAL A 52 -8.50 8.83 9.69
CA VAL A 52 -9.65 8.17 9.09
C VAL A 52 -9.88 6.87 9.85
N ILE A 53 -11.12 6.68 10.31
CA ILE A 53 -11.57 5.49 11.01
C ILE A 53 -12.66 4.81 10.19
N ALA A 54 -12.65 3.48 10.17
CA ALA A 54 -13.71 2.66 9.62
C ALA A 54 -14.43 1.95 10.76
N LEU A 55 -15.76 2.03 10.79
CA LEU A 55 -16.61 1.51 11.86
C LEU A 55 -17.67 0.57 11.31
N ASP A 56 -17.94 -0.53 12.01
CA ASP A 56 -19.12 -1.40 11.80
C ASP A 56 -19.96 -1.34 13.08
N GLY A 57 -20.97 -0.46 13.09
CA GLY A 57 -21.57 0.02 14.34
C GLY A 57 -20.50 0.72 15.20
N ASP A 58 -20.37 0.32 16.47
CA ASP A 58 -19.36 0.88 17.37
C ASP A 58 -18.00 0.14 17.31
N LYS A 59 -17.86 -0.86 16.44
CA LYS A 59 -16.63 -1.67 16.35
C LYS A 59 -15.65 -1.06 15.33
N PRO A 60 -14.41 -0.73 15.74
CA PRO A 60 -13.39 -0.27 14.79
C PRO A 60 -12.96 -1.40 13.84
N ALA A 61 -13.26 -1.22 12.56
CA ALA A 61 -12.92 -2.13 11.46
C ALA A 61 -11.57 -1.77 10.80
N GLY A 62 -11.12 -0.53 10.91
CA GLY A 62 -9.81 -0.10 10.41
C GLY A 62 -9.48 1.36 10.71
N PHE A 63 -8.22 1.73 10.52
CA PHE A 63 -7.71 3.05 10.88
C PHE A 63 -6.51 3.44 10.01
N CYS A 64 -6.31 4.74 9.81
CA CYS A 64 -5.10 5.34 9.23
C CYS A 64 -5.02 6.81 9.65
N TYR A 65 -3.83 7.38 9.79
CA TYR A 65 -3.64 8.78 10.17
C TYR A 65 -2.55 9.48 9.37
N ILE A 66 -2.58 10.81 9.43
CA ILE A 66 -1.66 11.72 8.76
C ILE A 66 -0.57 12.16 9.74
N GLU A 67 0.69 12.01 9.31
CA GLU A 67 1.83 12.70 9.89
C GLU A 67 2.37 13.76 8.95
N THR A 68 2.90 14.83 9.52
CA THR A 68 3.54 15.93 8.80
C THR A 68 4.99 16.01 9.21
N TRP A 69 5.88 16.14 8.23
CA TRP A 69 7.33 16.14 8.39
C TRP A 69 7.95 17.30 7.63
N SER A 70 9.16 17.68 8.05
CA SER A 70 9.98 18.73 7.43
C SER A 70 9.17 20.01 7.17
N HIS A 71 8.52 20.50 8.22
CA HIS A 71 7.66 21.70 8.20
C HIS A 71 6.50 21.64 7.19
N GLY A 72 5.95 20.44 6.96
CA GLY A 72 4.82 20.24 6.06
C GLY A 72 5.22 20.04 4.60
N GLN A 73 6.51 19.96 4.26
CA GLN A 73 6.93 19.54 2.92
C GLN A 73 6.53 18.10 2.61
N TYR A 74 6.51 17.24 3.63
CA TYR A 74 6.16 15.84 3.49
C TYR A 74 5.02 15.45 4.40
N VAL A 75 4.14 14.60 3.87
CA VAL A 75 3.04 13.97 4.59
C VAL A 75 3.18 12.46 4.52
N ALA A 76 3.00 11.76 5.65
CA ALA A 76 2.94 10.30 5.66
C ALA A 76 1.56 9.81 6.07
N ASN A 77 0.95 8.98 5.22
CA ASN A 77 -0.29 8.29 5.53
C ASN A 77 0.03 7.00 6.30
N SER A 78 0.18 7.14 7.60
CA SER A 78 0.73 6.16 8.54
C SER A 78 -0.34 5.32 9.24
N GLY A 79 0.09 4.20 9.82
CA GLY A 79 -0.77 3.37 10.67
C GLY A 79 -1.96 2.71 9.96
N LEU A 80 -1.87 2.44 8.65
CA LEU A 80 -2.92 1.70 7.94
C LEU A 80 -3.09 0.30 8.56
N ILE A 81 -4.22 0.11 9.24
CA ILE A 81 -4.59 -1.16 9.87
C ILE A 81 -6.04 -1.52 9.55
N VAL A 82 -6.29 -2.81 9.36
CA VAL A 82 -7.63 -3.38 9.14
C VAL A 82 -7.79 -4.59 10.05
N HIS A 83 -8.89 -4.59 10.81
CA HIS A 83 -9.27 -5.68 11.70
C HIS A 83 -9.36 -7.00 10.90
N PRO A 84 -8.85 -8.14 11.44
CA PRO A 84 -8.80 -9.42 10.73
C PRO A 84 -10.11 -9.81 10.01
N ASP A 85 -11.25 -9.69 10.68
CA ASP A 85 -12.58 -10.02 10.16
C ASP A 85 -12.97 -9.24 8.88
N PHE A 86 -12.37 -8.07 8.66
CA PHE A 86 -12.69 -7.18 7.54
C PHE A 86 -11.61 -7.21 6.44
N ARG A 87 -10.59 -8.06 6.57
CA ARG A 87 -9.53 -8.22 5.55
C ARG A 87 -10.11 -8.90 4.31
N LYS A 88 -9.45 -8.68 3.16
CA LYS A 88 -9.86 -9.19 1.83
C LYS A 88 -11.21 -8.65 1.30
N LEU A 89 -11.86 -7.74 2.01
CA LEU A 89 -13.09 -7.05 1.58
C LEU A 89 -12.82 -5.70 0.87
N GLY A 90 -11.56 -5.40 0.55
CA GLY A 90 -11.17 -4.12 -0.07
C GLY A 90 -11.14 -2.91 0.89
N LEU A 91 -11.40 -3.10 2.19
CA LEU A 91 -11.46 -2.00 3.17
C LEU A 91 -10.15 -1.20 3.27
N ALA A 92 -8.99 -1.86 3.23
CA ALA A 92 -7.69 -1.18 3.25
C ALA A 92 -7.54 -0.17 2.09
N LYS A 93 -8.06 -0.52 0.90
CA LYS A 93 -8.03 0.37 -0.27
C LYS A 93 -8.96 1.58 -0.05
N LYS A 94 -10.15 1.37 0.52
CA LYS A 94 -11.09 2.45 0.84
C LYS A 94 -10.51 3.43 1.87
N ILE A 95 -9.96 2.91 2.98
CA ILE A 95 -9.30 3.72 4.01
C ILE A 95 -8.13 4.51 3.40
N LYS A 96 -7.25 3.85 2.65
CA LYS A 96 -6.08 4.50 2.05
C LYS A 96 -6.45 5.56 1.01
N ALA A 97 -7.52 5.35 0.24
CA ALA A 97 -8.02 6.36 -0.68
C ALA A 97 -8.58 7.58 0.07
N ARG A 98 -9.39 7.36 1.13
CA ARG A 98 -9.97 8.47 1.91
C ARG A 98 -8.91 9.28 2.65
N ILE A 99 -7.93 8.63 3.29
CA ILE A 99 -6.85 9.35 3.97
C ILE A 99 -5.93 10.07 2.97
N PHE A 100 -5.72 9.51 1.78
CA PHE A 100 -4.99 10.20 0.71
C PHE A 100 -5.72 11.48 0.28
N GLN A 101 -7.02 11.40 0.04
CA GLN A 101 -7.85 12.56 -0.27
C GLN A 101 -7.78 13.60 0.86
N LEU A 102 -7.94 13.18 2.12
CA LEU A 102 -7.82 14.09 3.27
C LEU A 102 -6.46 14.77 3.34
N SER A 103 -5.37 14.06 3.04
CA SER A 103 -4.03 14.62 2.94
C SER A 103 -3.92 15.65 1.82
N ARG A 104 -4.50 15.40 0.65
CA ARG A 104 -4.54 16.38 -0.46
C ARG A 104 -5.36 17.62 -0.12
N GLU A 105 -6.46 17.47 0.63
CA GLU A 105 -7.32 18.57 1.08
C GLU A 105 -6.60 19.46 2.12
N LYS A 106 -5.94 18.85 3.12
CA LYS A 106 -5.27 19.59 4.20
C LYS A 106 -3.87 20.10 3.84
N PHE A 107 -3.19 19.40 2.93
CA PHE A 107 -1.79 19.61 2.59
C PHE A 107 -1.60 19.56 1.06
N PRO A 108 -2.17 20.53 0.32
CA PRO A 108 -2.24 20.48 -1.14
C PRO A 108 -0.87 20.53 -1.83
N ASP A 109 0.14 21.14 -1.23
CA ASP A 109 1.47 21.27 -1.84
C ASP A 109 2.46 20.20 -1.36
N SER A 110 2.09 19.43 -0.34
CA SER A 110 2.97 18.46 0.28
C SER A 110 3.11 17.19 -0.55
N LYS A 111 4.33 16.66 -0.60
CA LYS A 111 4.58 15.31 -1.11
C LYS A 111 4.04 14.29 -0.12
N ILE A 112 3.37 13.25 -0.60
CA ILE A 112 2.83 12.20 0.27
C ILE A 112 3.66 10.94 0.11
N PHE A 113 4.19 10.41 1.21
CA PHE A 113 5.05 9.24 1.16
C PHE A 113 4.62 8.14 2.14
N GLY A 114 5.28 7.00 2.01
CA GLY A 114 5.22 5.93 2.99
C GLY A 114 6.23 4.83 2.68
N ILE A 115 6.54 4.04 3.71
CA ILE A 115 7.38 2.85 3.58
C ILE A 115 6.54 1.61 3.87
N THR A 116 6.75 0.51 3.15
CA THR A 116 6.03 -0.73 3.41
C THR A 116 6.78 -1.97 2.93
N THR A 117 6.58 -3.10 3.60
CA THR A 117 6.97 -4.43 3.11
C THR A 117 5.80 -5.15 2.42
N SER A 118 4.59 -4.60 2.47
CA SER A 118 3.38 -5.29 1.99
C SER A 118 3.12 -5.01 0.52
N LEU A 119 3.18 -6.04 -0.31
CA LEU A 119 2.80 -5.97 -1.72
C LEU A 119 1.36 -5.44 -1.93
N ALA A 120 0.43 -5.78 -1.03
CA ALA A 120 -0.93 -5.26 -1.08
C ALA A 120 -0.97 -3.74 -0.89
N VAL A 121 -0.19 -3.21 0.05
CA VAL A 121 -0.08 -1.76 0.28
C VAL A 121 0.64 -1.07 -0.87
N MET A 122 1.70 -1.68 -1.44
CA MET A 122 2.37 -1.15 -2.63
C MET A 122 1.41 -1.01 -3.81
N LYS A 123 0.58 -2.03 -4.08
CA LYS A 123 -0.44 -1.98 -5.14
C LYS A 123 -1.47 -0.87 -4.91
N ILE A 124 -1.92 -0.69 -3.66
CA ILE A 124 -2.84 0.40 -3.32
C ILE A 124 -2.16 1.76 -3.53
N ASN A 125 -0.91 1.92 -3.11
CA ASN A 125 -0.15 3.16 -3.29
C ASN A 125 0.06 3.45 -4.79
N SER A 126 0.44 2.46 -5.60
CA SER A 126 0.56 2.64 -7.06
C SER A 126 -0.78 3.00 -7.72
N ASP A 127 -1.89 2.41 -7.27
CA ASP A 127 -3.24 2.79 -7.73
C ASP A 127 -3.59 4.26 -7.39
N LEU A 128 -2.94 4.84 -6.37
CA LEU A 128 -3.08 6.24 -5.95
C LEU A 128 -2.01 7.17 -6.55
N GLY A 129 -1.16 6.65 -7.45
CA GLY A 129 -0.14 7.43 -8.14
C GLY A 129 1.20 7.56 -7.41
N TYR A 130 1.44 6.78 -6.35
CA TYR A 130 2.76 6.75 -5.71
C TYR A 130 3.74 5.97 -6.59
N GLU A 131 4.97 6.47 -6.70
CA GLU A 131 6.07 5.82 -7.39
C GLU A 131 7.10 5.30 -6.38
N PRO A 132 7.74 4.13 -6.64
CA PRO A 132 8.85 3.67 -5.81
C PRO A 132 10.02 4.66 -5.88
N VAL A 133 10.59 4.97 -4.72
CA VAL A 133 11.72 5.89 -4.57
C VAL A 133 12.75 5.34 -3.59
N THR A 134 13.94 5.92 -3.64
CA THR A 134 14.99 5.67 -2.64
C THR A 134 14.66 6.39 -1.32
N PHE A 135 15.22 5.94 -0.19
CA PHE A 135 14.96 6.59 1.11
C PHE A 135 15.53 8.01 1.18
N SER A 136 16.56 8.32 0.38
CA SER A 136 17.11 9.67 0.23
C SER A 136 16.12 10.69 -0.35
N GLU A 137 15.04 10.24 -0.99
CA GLU A 137 13.97 11.09 -1.52
C GLU A 137 12.82 11.31 -0.51
N LEU A 138 12.93 10.70 0.68
CA LEU A 138 11.96 10.84 1.77
C LEU A 138 12.44 11.91 2.78
N THR A 139 11.70 12.06 3.88
CA THR A 139 12.09 12.98 4.95
C THR A 139 13.40 12.55 5.63
N THR A 140 14.21 13.53 6.01
CA THR A 140 15.41 13.35 6.84
C THR A 140 15.11 13.47 8.34
N ASP A 141 13.85 13.74 8.72
CA ASP A 141 13.44 13.96 10.11
C ASP A 141 13.71 12.72 10.97
N GLU A 142 14.58 12.87 11.98
CA GLU A 142 14.88 11.84 12.97
C GLU A 142 13.63 11.24 13.60
N ALA A 143 12.63 12.07 13.90
CA ALA A 143 11.38 11.66 14.53
C ALA A 143 10.58 10.65 13.68
N PHE A 144 10.64 10.73 12.35
CA PHE A 144 10.03 9.73 11.48
C PHE A 144 10.75 8.38 11.62
N TRP A 145 12.09 8.40 11.56
CA TRP A 145 12.92 7.19 11.60
C TRP A 145 12.92 6.51 12.96
N LYS A 146 12.74 7.26 14.07
CA LYS A 146 12.48 6.70 15.41
C LYS A 146 11.25 5.81 15.44
N GLY A 147 10.25 6.07 14.57
CA GLY A 147 9.11 5.18 14.41
C GLY A 147 9.48 3.75 14.01
N CYS A 148 10.65 3.55 13.38
CA CYS A 148 11.14 2.23 12.98
C CYS A 148 11.87 1.46 14.09
N GLU A 149 12.19 2.08 15.24
CA GLU A 149 12.96 1.45 16.33
C GLU A 149 12.31 0.18 16.88
N SER A 150 10.98 0.13 16.87
CA SER A 150 10.22 -1.05 17.30
C SER A 150 10.16 -2.19 16.27
N CYS A 151 10.71 -1.99 15.07
CA CYS A 151 10.74 -2.99 14.01
C CYS A 151 11.93 -3.93 14.19
N LYS A 152 11.74 -5.24 14.02
CA LYS A 152 12.84 -6.23 14.10
C LYS A 152 13.99 -6.01 13.09
N ASN A 153 13.74 -5.21 12.04
CA ASN A 153 14.71 -4.88 11.00
C ASN A 153 15.38 -3.51 11.22
N PHE A 154 15.24 -2.92 12.42
CA PHE A 154 15.82 -1.61 12.73
C PHE A 154 17.35 -1.63 12.61
N ASP A 155 17.98 -2.76 12.91
CA ASP A 155 19.42 -2.99 12.70
C ASP A 155 19.86 -2.73 11.25
N ILE A 156 19.04 -3.15 10.27
CA ILE A 156 19.30 -2.94 8.85
C ILE A 156 19.24 -1.44 8.53
N LEU A 157 18.22 -0.75 9.05
CA LEU A 157 18.08 0.69 8.84
C LEU A 157 19.28 1.46 9.40
N THR A 158 19.76 1.06 10.59
CA THR A 158 20.92 1.69 11.24
C THR A 158 22.22 1.43 10.49
N ARG A 159 22.55 0.17 10.16
CA ARG A 159 23.83 -0.17 9.48
C ARG A 159 23.95 0.38 8.07
N THR A 160 22.82 0.65 7.42
CA THR A 160 22.77 1.23 6.06
C THR A 160 22.71 2.75 6.09
N ASN A 161 22.81 3.39 7.26
CA ASN A 161 22.64 4.83 7.44
C ASN A 161 21.36 5.35 6.79
N ARG A 162 20.26 4.58 6.91
CA ARG A 162 18.92 4.90 6.35
C ARG A 162 18.88 5.05 4.83
N SER A 163 19.90 4.58 4.11
CA SER A 163 19.86 4.57 2.64
C SER A 163 18.84 3.57 2.07
N HIS A 164 18.59 2.47 2.79
CA HIS A 164 17.58 1.47 2.41
C HIS A 164 17.19 0.56 3.59
N CYS A 165 16.08 -0.15 3.46
CA CYS A 165 15.65 -1.21 4.37
C CYS A 165 14.88 -2.27 3.56
N LEU A 166 14.34 -3.30 4.22
CA LEU A 166 13.42 -4.25 3.58
C LEU A 166 12.10 -3.57 3.15
N CYS A 167 11.77 -2.42 3.75
CA CYS A 167 10.63 -1.63 3.31
C CYS A 167 10.95 -0.92 1.99
N THR A 168 10.00 -0.91 1.07
CA THR A 168 10.04 -0.08 -0.14
C THR A 168 9.52 1.32 0.18
N GLY A 169 10.29 2.34 -0.16
CA GLY A 169 9.87 3.74 -0.12
C GLY A 169 9.00 4.04 -1.33
N MET A 170 7.89 4.73 -1.12
CA MET A 170 7.01 5.18 -2.20
C MET A 170 6.56 6.61 -1.96
N LEU A 171 6.54 7.41 -3.01
CA LEU A 171 6.29 8.85 -2.98
C LEU A 171 5.25 9.24 -4.04
N TYR A 172 4.29 10.04 -3.63
CA TYR A 172 3.42 10.80 -4.51
C TYR A 172 3.87 12.26 -4.47
N ASP A 173 4.22 12.80 -5.63
CA ASP A 173 4.58 14.20 -5.80
C ASP A 173 3.47 14.94 -6.55
N PRO A 174 2.76 15.88 -5.90
CA PRO A 174 1.67 16.61 -6.54
C PRO A 174 2.12 17.53 -7.69
N SER A 175 3.40 17.91 -7.72
CA SER A 175 3.97 18.75 -8.79
C SER A 175 4.42 17.94 -10.01
N SER A 176 4.45 16.61 -9.92
CA SER A 176 4.87 15.78 -11.04
C SER A 176 3.82 15.80 -12.17
N SER A 177 4.28 15.85 -13.42
CA SER A 177 3.41 15.85 -14.62
C SER A 177 2.48 14.62 -14.74
N LYS A 178 2.69 13.58 -13.93
CA LYS A 178 1.85 12.39 -13.84
C LYS A 178 0.72 12.52 -12.80
N ALA A 179 0.85 13.42 -11.83
CA ALA A 179 -0.14 13.64 -10.76
C ALA A 179 -1.47 14.21 -11.29
N GLU A 180 -1.46 14.86 -12.46
CA GLU A 180 -2.65 15.42 -13.11
C GLU A 180 -3.61 14.37 -13.71
N ALA A 181 -3.23 13.09 -13.71
CA ALA A 181 -4.13 12.03 -14.13
C ALA A 181 -5.14 11.71 -13.02
N THR A 182 -6.31 12.34 -13.08
CA THR A 182 -7.43 12.07 -12.16
C THR A 182 -7.77 10.57 -12.07
N PRO A 183 -8.32 10.10 -10.94
CA PRO A 183 -8.75 8.71 -10.76
C PRO A 183 -9.65 8.20 -11.90
N GLU A 184 -10.53 9.04 -12.46
CA GLU A 184 -11.33 8.71 -13.65
C GLU A 184 -10.46 8.40 -14.88
N LYS A 185 -9.51 9.28 -15.21
CA LYS A 185 -8.60 9.09 -16.35
C LYS A 185 -7.75 7.83 -16.19
N GLN A 186 -7.35 7.49 -14.95
CA GLN A 186 -6.62 6.25 -14.68
C GLN A 186 -7.50 5.00 -14.84
N LYS A 187 -8.77 5.07 -14.41
CA LYS A 187 -9.75 3.99 -14.59
C LYS A 187 -10.05 3.73 -16.07
N GLU A 188 -10.22 4.79 -16.86
CA GLU A 188 -10.39 4.71 -18.32
C GLU A 188 -9.18 4.07 -19.00
N ARG A 189 -7.96 4.53 -18.67
CA ARG A 189 -6.72 3.93 -19.20
C ARG A 189 -6.60 2.43 -18.87
N ARG A 190 -7.01 2.02 -17.66
CA ARG A 190 -7.01 0.61 -17.25
C ARG A 190 -8.04 -0.21 -18.02
N TRP A 191 -9.23 0.35 -18.24
CA TRP A 191 -10.28 -0.28 -19.03
C TRP A 191 -9.88 -0.45 -20.49
N GLU A 192 -9.26 0.55 -21.10
CA GLU A 192 -8.74 0.47 -22.47
C GLU A 192 -7.65 -0.61 -22.62
N ARG A 193 -6.73 -0.69 -21.65
CA ARG A 193 -5.74 -1.79 -21.62
C ARG A 193 -6.40 -3.16 -21.52
N PHE A 194 -7.47 -3.28 -20.72
CA PHE A 194 -8.22 -4.54 -20.59
C PHE A 194 -8.95 -4.91 -21.90
N LYS A 195 -9.64 -3.97 -22.55
CA LYS A 195 -10.24 -4.19 -23.88
C LYS A 195 -9.20 -4.67 -24.89
N ASN A 196 -8.04 -4.01 -24.93
CA ASN A 196 -6.94 -4.38 -25.81
C ASN A 196 -6.39 -5.78 -25.52
N PHE A 197 -6.29 -6.16 -24.24
CA PHE A 197 -5.91 -7.51 -23.85
C PHE A 197 -6.91 -8.57 -24.35
N ILE A 198 -8.21 -8.35 -24.14
CA ILE A 198 -9.27 -9.26 -24.60
C ILE A 198 -9.28 -9.37 -26.13
N ALA A 199 -9.17 -8.24 -26.84
CA ALA A 199 -9.10 -8.22 -28.29
C ALA A 199 -7.88 -9.02 -28.81
N LYS A 200 -6.72 -8.87 -28.18
CA LYS A 200 -5.50 -9.61 -28.53
C LYS A 200 -5.62 -11.10 -28.23
N ALA A 201 -6.27 -11.48 -27.13
CA ALA A 201 -6.55 -12.88 -26.80
C ALA A 201 -7.50 -13.53 -27.81
N ARG A 202 -8.52 -12.80 -28.28
CA ARG A 202 -9.46 -13.27 -29.30
C ARG A 202 -8.78 -13.49 -30.66
N ARG A 203 -7.97 -12.53 -31.14
CA ARG A 203 -7.17 -12.70 -32.37
C ARG A 203 -6.24 -13.92 -32.31
N ARG A 204 -5.58 -14.14 -31.17
CA ARG A 204 -4.74 -15.34 -30.96
C ARG A 204 -5.50 -16.66 -31.00
N ARG A 205 -6.78 -16.69 -30.60
CA ARG A 205 -7.63 -17.88 -30.73
C ARG A 205 -8.05 -18.11 -32.18
N GLU A 206 -8.40 -17.05 -32.89
CA GLU A 206 -8.74 -17.09 -34.32
C GLU A 206 -7.54 -17.55 -35.17
N ASP A 207 -6.33 -17.08 -34.86
CA ASP A 207 -5.08 -17.51 -35.53
C ASP A 207 -4.71 -18.97 -35.21
N ARG A 208 -5.04 -19.47 -34.01
CA ARG A 208 -4.84 -20.90 -33.67
C ARG A 208 -5.85 -21.82 -34.34
N GLY A 209 -7.08 -21.36 -34.56
CA GLY A 209 -8.11 -22.10 -35.30
C GLY A 209 -7.84 -22.22 -36.81
N LYS A 210 -6.94 -21.39 -37.36
CA LYS A 210 -6.54 -21.38 -38.77
C LYS A 210 -5.25 -22.15 -39.08
N ARG A 211 -4.56 -22.69 -38.07
CA ARG A 211 -3.39 -23.56 -38.29
C ARG A 211 -3.86 -25.01 -38.45
N GLU A 212 -3.74 -25.56 -39.66
CA GLU A 212 -3.93 -27.00 -39.89
C GLU A 212 -2.99 -27.82 -39.00
N PRO A 213 -3.41 -29.02 -38.54
CA PRO A 213 -2.54 -29.90 -37.78
C PRO A 213 -1.39 -30.34 -38.67
N SER A 214 -0.16 -29.88 -38.37
CA SER A 214 1.01 -30.30 -39.14
C SER A 214 1.24 -31.79 -38.95
N SER A 215 0.86 -32.59 -39.95
CA SER A 215 1.29 -33.97 -40.07
C SER A 215 2.82 -33.99 -40.19
N LYS A 216 3.47 -34.84 -39.38
CA LYS A 216 4.89 -35.24 -39.36
C LYS A 216 5.75 -34.55 -38.30
N LEU A 217 5.87 -35.26 -37.17
CA LEU A 217 7.17 -35.49 -36.57
C LEU A 217 7.20 -36.93 -36.03
N ARG A 218 7.57 -37.89 -36.89
CA ARG A 218 7.98 -39.22 -36.43
C ARG A 218 9.34 -39.04 -35.75
N PHE A 219 9.36 -39.01 -34.43
CA PHE A 219 10.60 -39.16 -33.67
C PHE A 219 10.98 -40.64 -33.65
N SER A 220 11.98 -41.01 -34.45
CA SER A 220 12.65 -42.31 -34.31
C SER A 220 13.50 -42.29 -33.04
N PHE A 221 13.08 -43.05 -32.03
CA PHE A 221 13.87 -43.29 -30.82
C PHE A 221 15.01 -44.26 -31.15
N THR A 222 16.21 -43.77 -31.44
CA THR A 222 17.42 -44.59 -31.34
C THR A 222 17.95 -44.51 -29.92
N ARG A 223 17.68 -45.57 -29.14
CA ARG A 223 18.31 -45.84 -27.83
C ARG A 223 19.83 -45.88 -28.00
N ARG A 224 20.56 -44.92 -27.42
CA ARG A 224 22.00 -45.06 -27.17
C ARG A 224 22.19 -45.68 -25.79
N VAL A 225 22.46 -46.98 -25.76
CA VAL A 225 22.95 -47.70 -24.59
C VAL A 225 24.35 -47.19 -24.28
N LYS A 226 24.58 -46.62 -23.09
CA LYS A 226 25.92 -46.46 -22.52
C LYS A 226 26.08 -47.53 -21.45
N GLN A 227 26.89 -48.53 -21.77
CA GLN A 227 27.59 -49.36 -20.78
C GLN A 227 28.69 -48.51 -20.13
N SER A 228 28.85 -48.63 -18.83
CA SER A 228 30.13 -48.35 -18.16
C SER A 228 30.22 -49.31 -16.98
N ALA A 229 31.36 -50.01 -16.97
CA ALA A 229 31.85 -50.89 -15.91
C ALA A 229 32.27 -50.09 -14.67
#